data_AF-A0A6P3QFA6-F1
#
_entry.id   AF-A0A6P3QFA6-F1
#
_cell.length_a   1.000
_cell.length_b   1.000
_cell.length_c   1.000
_cell.angle_alpha   90.00
_cell.angle_beta   90.00
_cell.angle_gamma   90.00
#
_symmetry.space_group_name_H-M   'P 1'
#
loop_
_entity.id
_entity.type
_entity.pdbx_description
1 polymer ?
#
loop_
_entity_poly.entity_id
_entity_poly.type
_entity_poly.pdbx_seq_one_letter_code
_entity_poly.pdbx_strand_id
1 'polypeptide(L)'
;MPHFANPLLRNVIIKCTFDSIKRKQCLQYLRTLRTLQYDGFNTVYLGETDIPESLVIGDDFSDGYFMQTPTWYIVHAGGSQGWVPWKYRMFLRDELSVKREDGLFFEFCHVAKKAYGKCAIVVKDRKRKDETQSKEDRGSEAWAHVPSAVNLTSIVCCPEVAKSYGHELLSLPAPYSYLSPLDSAWSSLKWFIINNRKGFCLQSMDTLCSYQYILLSGLVSKGIERINPSKWRLATNKVRRWENYYLGKFS
;
A
#
# COMPACT_ATOMS: atom_id res chain seq x y z
N MET A 1 20.09 -28.63 -30.29
CA MET A 1 20.33 -27.24 -29.81
C MET A 1 19.76 -26.26 -30.84
N PRO A 2 19.26 -25.08 -30.45
CA PRO A 2 17.83 -24.82 -30.28
C PRO A 2 17.30 -23.65 -31.13
N HIS A 3 15.98 -23.56 -31.32
CA HIS A 3 15.28 -22.28 -31.34
C HIS A 3 13.84 -22.48 -30.83
N PHE A 4 13.68 -22.40 -29.50
CA PHE A 4 12.39 -22.05 -28.92
C PHE A 4 12.13 -20.58 -29.29
N ALA A 5 11.37 -20.37 -30.35
CA ALA A 5 10.91 -19.07 -30.76
C ALA A 5 9.90 -18.55 -29.73
N ASN A 6 10.27 -17.45 -29.06
CA ASN A 6 9.42 -16.44 -28.46
C ASN A 6 8.15 -16.94 -27.72
N PRO A 7 8.15 -17.01 -26.37
CA PRO A 7 6.90 -16.88 -25.65
C PRO A 7 6.50 -15.40 -25.77
N LEU A 8 5.82 -15.04 -26.85
CA LEU A 8 5.06 -13.80 -26.87
C LEU A 8 4.09 -13.88 -25.69
N LEU A 9 4.37 -13.11 -24.63
CA LEU A 9 3.43 -12.83 -23.56
C LEU A 9 2.25 -12.09 -24.18
N ARG A 10 1.35 -12.85 -24.81
CA ARG A 10 0.07 -12.37 -25.28
C ARG A 10 -0.69 -12.02 -24.01
N ASN A 11 -0.76 -10.74 -23.68
CA ASN A 11 -1.68 -10.22 -22.68
C ASN A 11 -3.08 -10.63 -23.12
N VAL A 12 -3.55 -11.78 -22.65
CA VAL A 12 -4.96 -12.13 -22.67
C VAL A 12 -5.59 -11.17 -21.67
N ILE A 13 -6.00 -10.01 -22.17
CA ILE A 13 -6.93 -9.14 -21.48
C ILE A 13 -8.23 -9.93 -21.49
N ILE A 14 -8.43 -10.74 -20.44
CA ILE A 14 -9.72 -11.36 -20.17
C ILE A 14 -10.69 -10.18 -20.03
N LYS A 15 -11.48 -9.92 -21.08
CA LYS A 15 -12.69 -9.08 -21.02
C LYS A 15 -13.71 -9.81 -20.16
N CYS A 16 -13.43 -9.94 -18.87
CA CYS A 16 -14.37 -10.49 -17.91
C CYS A 16 -15.52 -9.48 -17.79
N THR A 17 -16.74 -9.96 -17.89
CA THR A 17 -17.99 -9.25 -17.57
C THR A 17 -18.01 -8.62 -16.16
N PHE A 18 -17.02 -8.91 -15.30
CA PHE A 18 -16.68 -8.18 -14.07
C PHE A 18 -16.17 -6.73 -14.26
N ASP A 19 -15.95 -6.29 -15.50
CA ASP A 19 -15.33 -4.99 -15.80
C ASP A 19 -16.28 -3.80 -15.59
N SER A 20 -17.59 -3.91 -15.84
CA SER A 20 -18.48 -2.73 -15.78
C SER A 20 -18.61 -2.13 -14.38
N ILE A 21 -18.83 -2.96 -13.35
CA ILE A 21 -19.00 -2.50 -11.96
C ILE A 21 -17.68 -1.95 -11.41
N LYS A 22 -16.59 -2.70 -11.55
CA LYS A 22 -15.26 -2.28 -11.06
C LYS A 22 -14.77 -1.02 -11.77
N ARG A 23 -15.04 -0.90 -13.08
CA ARG A 23 -14.77 0.31 -13.85
C ARG A 23 -15.64 1.47 -13.39
N LYS A 24 -16.94 1.27 -13.16
CA LYS A 24 -17.83 2.30 -12.60
C LYS A 24 -17.33 2.79 -11.24
N GLN A 25 -16.91 1.87 -10.36
CA GLN A 25 -16.29 2.19 -9.07
C GLN A 25 -15.00 3.01 -9.24
N CYS A 26 -14.13 2.61 -10.18
CA CYS A 26 -12.93 3.37 -10.52
C CYS A 26 -13.24 4.78 -11.01
N LEU A 27 -14.18 4.93 -11.93
CA LEU A 27 -14.58 6.24 -12.45
C LEU A 27 -15.22 7.12 -11.39
N GLN A 28 -16.07 6.54 -10.53
CA GLN A 28 -16.65 7.25 -9.40
C GLN A 28 -15.55 7.73 -8.45
N TYR A 29 -14.63 6.85 -8.05
CA TYR A 29 -13.47 7.21 -7.24
C TYR A 29 -12.66 8.36 -7.87
N LEU A 30 -12.34 8.27 -9.16
CA LEU A 30 -11.55 9.29 -9.86
C LEU A 30 -12.29 10.62 -9.96
N ARG A 31 -13.60 10.60 -10.23
CA ARG A 31 -14.44 11.81 -10.28
C ARG A 31 -14.55 12.46 -8.90
N THR A 32 -14.76 11.67 -7.85
CA THR A 32 -14.77 12.16 -6.47
C THR A 32 -13.41 12.75 -6.08
N LEU A 33 -12.31 12.04 -6.36
CA LEU A 33 -10.96 12.53 -6.09
C LEU A 33 -10.68 13.85 -6.83
N ARG A 34 -11.07 13.94 -8.11
CA ARG A 34 -10.89 15.17 -8.91
C ARG A 34 -11.74 16.32 -8.37
N THR A 35 -12.97 16.05 -7.93
CA THR A 35 -13.85 17.06 -7.29
C THR A 35 -13.22 17.60 -6.03
N LEU A 36 -12.74 16.73 -5.13
CA LEU A 36 -12.04 17.15 -3.91
C LEU A 36 -10.78 17.97 -4.24
N GLN A 37 -10.02 17.58 -5.26
CA GLN A 37 -8.87 18.37 -5.71
C GLN A 37 -9.26 19.76 -6.21
N TYR A 38 -10.36 19.89 -6.96
CA TYR A 38 -10.89 21.20 -7.36
C TYR A 38 -11.37 22.03 -6.17
N ASP A 39 -11.93 21.38 -5.16
CA ASP A 39 -12.32 22.02 -3.90
C ASP A 39 -11.10 22.41 -3.05
N GLY A 40 -9.87 22.11 -3.48
CA GLY A 40 -8.63 22.49 -2.81
C GLY A 40 -8.13 21.48 -1.77
N PHE A 41 -8.58 20.22 -1.83
CA PHE A 41 -8.03 19.15 -1.01
C PHE A 41 -6.71 18.62 -1.59
N ASN A 42 -5.69 18.52 -0.75
CA ASN A 42 -4.45 17.84 -1.10
C ASN A 42 -4.64 16.32 -1.09
N THR A 43 -4.16 15.61 -2.11
CA THR A 43 -4.23 14.14 -2.11
C THR A 43 -3.08 13.56 -1.28
N VAL A 44 -3.43 12.72 -0.31
CA VAL A 44 -2.50 11.96 0.52
C VAL A 44 -2.89 10.50 0.45
N TYR A 45 -1.94 9.62 0.17
CA TYR A 45 -2.15 8.18 0.19
C TYR A 45 -1.62 7.63 1.51
N LEU A 46 -2.45 6.89 2.23
CA LEU A 46 -2.09 6.16 3.45
C LEU A 46 -2.16 4.67 3.14
N GLY A 47 -1.10 3.94 3.46
CA GLY A 47 -1.01 2.54 3.12
C GLY A 47 -0.22 1.74 4.12
N GLU A 48 -0.41 0.43 4.02
CA GLU A 48 0.36 -0.56 4.76
C GLU A 48 1.09 -1.45 3.76
N THR A 49 2.31 -1.86 4.09
CA THR A 49 3.13 -2.69 3.22
C THR A 49 3.80 -3.82 3.98
N ASP A 50 3.59 -5.01 3.45
CA ASP A 50 4.13 -6.26 3.97
C ASP A 50 5.59 -6.44 3.50
N ILE A 51 6.48 -6.69 4.46
CA ILE A 51 7.88 -7.10 4.27
C ILE A 51 8.06 -8.43 4.99
N PRO A 52 8.01 -9.56 4.25
CA PRO A 52 8.26 -10.86 4.86
C PRO A 52 9.74 -10.97 5.24
N GLU A 53 10.02 -11.66 6.33
CA GLU A 53 11.39 -11.92 6.79
C GLU A 53 12.24 -12.61 5.71
N SER A 54 11.63 -13.50 4.93
CA SER A 54 12.26 -14.16 3.77
C SER A 54 12.88 -13.18 2.77
N LEU A 55 12.21 -12.04 2.52
CA LEU A 55 12.73 -10.99 1.63
C LEU A 55 13.96 -10.28 2.24
N VAL A 56 14.00 -10.18 3.57
CA VAL A 56 15.06 -9.50 4.31
C VAL A 56 16.30 -10.38 4.42
N ILE A 57 16.13 -11.65 4.77
CA ILE A 57 17.21 -12.63 4.91
C ILE A 57 17.72 -13.06 3.53
N GLY A 58 16.80 -13.18 2.56
CA GLY A 58 17.09 -13.68 1.22
C GLY A 58 17.13 -15.20 1.15
N ASP A 59 16.44 -15.88 2.06
CA ASP A 59 16.26 -17.34 2.03
C ASP A 59 15.28 -17.74 0.92
N ASP A 60 15.63 -18.81 0.21
CA ASP A 60 14.80 -19.45 -0.79
C ASP A 60 14.11 -20.67 -0.15
N PHE A 61 12.81 -20.57 0.12
CA PHE A 61 12.04 -21.63 0.80
C PHE A 61 11.61 -22.72 -0.20
N SER A 62 12.53 -23.18 -1.05
CA SER A 62 12.27 -24.22 -2.05
C SER A 62 11.95 -25.60 -1.43
N ASP A 63 12.25 -25.80 -0.15
CA ASP A 63 12.18 -27.11 0.53
C ASP A 63 10.81 -27.46 1.16
N GLY A 64 9.72 -26.86 0.69
CA GLY A 64 8.36 -27.38 0.91
C GLY A 64 7.79 -27.27 2.34
N TYR A 65 8.59 -26.87 3.33
CA TYR A 65 8.10 -26.48 4.66
C TYR A 65 7.64 -25.03 4.63
N PHE A 66 6.38 -24.80 4.28
CA PHE A 66 5.70 -23.51 4.41
C PHE A 66 5.47 -23.18 5.88
N MET A 67 6.53 -22.88 6.63
CA MET A 67 6.41 -22.14 7.88
C MET A 67 6.00 -20.72 7.50
N GLN A 68 4.91 -20.19 8.09
CA GLN A 68 4.59 -18.78 7.95
C GLN A 68 5.74 -17.98 8.53
N THR A 69 6.51 -17.32 7.66
CA THR A 69 7.60 -16.47 8.11
C THR A 69 7.02 -15.19 8.72
N PRO A 70 7.58 -14.72 9.84
CA PRO A 70 7.24 -13.43 10.42
C PRO A 70 7.20 -12.34 9.34
N THR A 71 6.15 -11.54 9.35
CA THR A 71 5.95 -10.49 8.35
C THR A 71 5.86 -9.15 9.05
N TRP A 72 6.74 -8.24 8.64
CA TRP A 72 6.70 -6.85 9.11
C TRP A 72 5.69 -6.06 8.29
N TYR A 73 4.83 -5.31 8.96
CA TYR A 73 3.98 -4.30 8.36
C TYR A 73 4.57 -2.93 8.55
N ILE A 74 4.65 -2.18 7.46
CA ILE A 74 5.02 -0.77 7.51
C ILE A 74 3.80 0.07 7.17
N VAL A 75 3.38 0.92 8.09
CA VAL A 75 2.35 1.94 7.86
C VAL A 75 3.04 3.25 7.51
N HIS A 76 2.66 3.83 6.37
CA HIS A 76 3.31 4.99 5.78
C HIS A 76 2.31 5.82 5.00
N ALA A 77 2.69 7.06 4.71
CA ALA A 77 1.88 7.93 3.88
C ALA A 77 2.73 8.78 2.94
N GLY A 78 2.18 9.06 1.76
CA GLY A 78 2.80 9.92 0.76
C GLY A 78 1.79 10.86 0.12
N GLY A 79 2.18 12.12 -0.06
CA GLY A 79 1.37 13.18 -0.66
C GLY A 79 1.92 13.65 -2.01
N SER A 80 1.51 14.84 -2.44
CA SER A 80 1.98 15.46 -3.69
C SER A 80 3.48 15.79 -3.70
N GLN A 81 4.08 16.01 -2.52
CA GLN A 81 5.46 16.47 -2.38
C GLN A 81 6.48 15.37 -2.01
N GLY A 82 6.02 14.14 -1.78
CA GLY A 82 6.88 13.07 -1.26
C GLY A 82 6.19 12.30 -0.15
N TRP A 83 7.00 11.65 0.68
CA TRP A 83 6.54 11.13 1.96
C TRP A 83 5.93 12.24 2.81
N VAL A 84 4.82 11.94 3.46
CA VAL A 84 4.24 12.83 4.48
C VAL A 84 5.27 12.96 5.60
N PRO A 85 5.45 14.14 6.23
CA PRO A 85 6.34 14.34 7.38
C PRO A 85 5.76 13.73 8.67
N TRP A 86 5.26 12.50 8.55
CA TRP A 86 4.73 11.65 9.60
C TRP A 86 5.61 10.41 9.65
N LYS A 87 6.16 10.12 10.83
CA LYS A 87 7.07 8.99 11.00
C LYS A 87 6.30 7.69 10.73
N TYR A 88 6.80 6.88 9.79
CA TYR A 88 6.22 5.56 9.52
C TYR A 88 6.25 4.70 10.79
N ARG A 89 5.37 3.70 10.87
CA ARG A 89 5.34 2.71 11.97
C ARG A 89 5.61 1.32 11.43
N MET A 90 6.31 0.52 12.22
CA MET A 90 6.64 -0.87 11.89
C MET A 90 6.03 -1.77 12.95
N PHE A 91 5.29 -2.78 12.50
CA PHE A 91 4.67 -3.78 13.35
C PHE A 91 5.12 -5.17 12.91
N LEU A 92 5.43 -6.06 13.85
CA LEU A 92 5.67 -7.46 13.54
C LEU A 92 4.35 -8.21 13.63
N ARG A 93 3.98 -8.93 12.59
CA ARG A 93 2.94 -9.96 12.69
C ARG A 93 3.60 -11.25 13.15
N ASP A 94 3.47 -11.47 14.44
CA ASP A 94 3.57 -12.79 15.06
C ASP A 94 2.16 -13.26 15.42
N GLU A 95 1.93 -14.55 15.62
CA GLU A 95 0.61 -15.15 15.87
C GLU A 95 -0.12 -14.59 17.11
N LEU A 96 0.54 -13.75 17.92
CA LEU A 96 0.12 -13.24 19.22
C LEU A 96 -0.57 -11.86 19.21
N SER A 97 -1.43 -11.59 18.24
CA SER A 97 -2.28 -10.40 18.10
C SER A 97 -1.57 -9.11 17.66
N VAL A 98 -1.99 -8.58 16.51
CA VAL A 98 -1.71 -7.18 16.15
C VAL A 98 -2.63 -6.32 17.00
N LYS A 99 -2.13 -5.76 18.11
CA LYS A 99 -2.83 -4.68 18.82
C LYS A 99 -3.05 -3.56 17.81
N ARG A 100 -4.32 -3.28 17.48
CA ARG A 100 -4.67 -2.12 16.66
C ARG A 100 -4.33 -0.86 17.44
N GLU A 101 -3.56 0.03 16.84
CA GLU A 101 -3.23 1.32 17.46
C GLU A 101 -4.34 2.33 17.15
N ASP A 102 -5.32 2.44 18.04
CA ASP A 102 -6.49 3.30 17.86
C ASP A 102 -6.15 4.81 17.80
N GLY A 103 -4.95 5.21 18.25
CA GLY A 103 -4.47 6.60 18.20
C GLY A 103 -3.70 7.00 16.94
N LEU A 104 -3.24 6.03 16.15
CA LEU A 104 -2.29 6.30 15.07
C LEU A 104 -2.93 7.10 13.92
N PHE A 105 -4.19 6.83 13.60
CA PHE A 105 -4.91 7.58 12.57
C PHE A 105 -5.20 9.03 13.00
N PHE A 106 -5.41 9.28 14.29
CA PHE A 106 -5.55 10.64 14.84
C PHE A 106 -4.24 11.42 14.70
N GLU A 107 -3.11 10.81 15.11
CA GLU A 107 -1.77 11.40 14.95
C GLU A 107 -1.52 11.75 13.48
N PHE A 108 -1.80 10.82 12.58
CA PHE A 108 -1.64 11.01 11.14
C PHE A 108 -2.51 12.17 10.61
N CYS A 109 -3.80 12.22 10.95
CA CYS A 109 -4.69 13.32 10.51
C CYS A 109 -4.19 14.67 11.02
N HIS A 110 -3.78 14.76 12.29
CA HIS A 110 -3.22 15.98 12.85
C HIS A 110 -1.96 16.44 12.08
N VAL A 111 -1.02 15.54 11.80
CA VAL A 111 0.20 15.85 11.04
C VAL A 111 -0.12 16.23 9.59
N ALA A 112 -1.04 15.50 8.94
CA ALA A 112 -1.47 15.79 7.57
C ALA A 112 -2.11 17.18 7.46
N LYS A 113 -2.96 17.56 8.42
CA LYS A 113 -3.54 18.90 8.51
C LYS A 113 -2.47 19.98 8.64
N LYS A 114 -1.48 19.77 9.49
CA LYS A 114 -0.39 20.74 9.68
C LYS A 114 0.49 20.89 8.42
N ALA A 115 0.75 19.79 7.72
CA ALA A 115 1.63 19.77 6.56
C ALA A 115 0.96 20.22 5.25
N TYR A 116 -0.32 19.89 5.06
CA TYR A 116 -1.02 20.03 3.78
C TYR A 116 -2.40 20.73 3.89
N GLY A 117 -2.87 21.09 5.09
CA GLY A 117 -4.24 21.58 5.27
C GLY A 117 -5.28 20.48 5.07
N LYS A 118 -6.38 20.77 4.38
CA LYS A 118 -7.41 19.75 4.08
C LYS A 118 -6.91 18.74 3.06
N CYS A 119 -7.24 17.46 3.27
CA CYS A 119 -6.69 16.36 2.49
C CYS A 119 -7.76 15.35 2.06
N ALA A 120 -7.66 14.86 0.83
CA ALA A 120 -8.31 13.63 0.41
C ALA A 120 -7.35 12.48 0.77
N ILE A 121 -7.62 11.79 1.88
CA ILE A 121 -6.85 10.65 2.37
C ILE A 121 -7.32 9.41 1.62
N VAL A 122 -6.48 8.89 0.73
CA VAL A 122 -6.74 7.69 -0.05
C VAL A 122 -6.13 6.49 0.67
N VAL A 123 -6.97 5.52 1.02
CA VAL A 123 -6.58 4.27 1.68
C VAL A 123 -6.87 3.08 0.78
N LYS A 124 -5.96 2.10 0.76
CA LYS A 124 -6.20 0.83 0.08
C LYS A 124 -6.95 -0.10 1.02
N ASP A 125 -8.23 -0.34 0.76
CA ASP A 125 -9.00 -1.29 1.55
C ASP A 125 -8.46 -2.71 1.32
N ARG A 126 -8.08 -3.40 2.41
CA ARG A 126 -7.56 -4.77 2.38
C ARG A 126 -8.68 -5.82 2.43
N LYS A 127 -9.94 -5.44 2.65
CA LYS A 127 -11.09 -6.34 2.88
C LYS A 127 -11.46 -7.34 1.77
N ARG A 128 -10.64 -7.58 0.74
CA ARG A 128 -10.92 -8.58 -0.31
C ARG A 128 -9.76 -9.49 -0.67
N LYS A 129 -8.98 -9.93 0.32
CA LYS A 129 -8.08 -11.10 0.14
C LYS A 129 -8.67 -12.43 0.63
N ASP A 130 -9.79 -12.44 1.35
CA ASP A 130 -10.40 -13.65 1.92
C ASP A 130 -11.82 -14.01 1.41
N GLU A 131 -12.28 -13.44 0.29
CA GLU A 131 -13.53 -13.91 -0.37
C GLU A 131 -13.33 -15.21 -1.20
N THR A 132 -12.46 -16.12 -0.75
CA THR A 132 -12.38 -17.50 -1.27
C THR A 132 -13.11 -18.51 -0.38
N GLN A 133 -13.69 -18.09 0.74
CA GLN A 133 -14.56 -18.93 1.57
C GLN A 133 -15.76 -18.14 2.10
N SER A 134 -16.78 -18.00 1.27
CA SER A 134 -18.18 -18.17 1.69
C SER A 134 -19.03 -18.15 0.43
N LYS A 135 -19.53 -19.34 0.09
CA LYS A 135 -20.68 -19.46 -0.78
C LYS A 135 -21.93 -19.05 -0.01
N GLU A 136 -22.87 -18.55 -0.81
CA GLU A 136 -24.32 -18.51 -0.61
C GLU A 136 -24.93 -17.37 0.19
N ASP A 137 -25.61 -16.55 -0.62
CA ASP A 137 -26.99 -16.11 -0.42
C ASP A 137 -27.21 -14.85 0.43
N ARG A 138 -27.29 -13.72 -0.27
CA ARG A 138 -28.56 -13.02 -0.46
C ARG A 138 -28.40 -11.88 -1.45
N GLY A 139 -29.26 -11.89 -2.46
CA GLY A 139 -29.49 -10.75 -3.32
C GLY A 139 -30.15 -9.59 -2.58
N SER A 140 -29.92 -8.41 -3.15
CA SER A 140 -30.65 -7.15 -2.94
C SER A 140 -30.22 -6.28 -1.74
N GLU A 141 -29.86 -5.03 -2.09
CA GLU A 141 -29.75 -3.85 -1.21
C GLU A 141 -28.46 -3.68 -0.37
N ALA A 142 -27.31 -3.48 -1.03
CA ALA A 142 -26.05 -3.15 -0.36
C ALA A 142 -25.42 -1.80 -0.80
N TRP A 143 -26.23 -0.80 -1.16
CA TRP A 143 -25.72 0.48 -1.67
C TRP A 143 -26.43 1.69 -1.05
N ALA A 144 -26.28 1.82 0.27
CA ALA A 144 -26.43 3.08 1.00
C ALA A 144 -25.67 3.08 2.34
N HIS A 145 -24.65 2.23 2.50
CA HIS A 145 -23.81 2.27 3.70
C HIS A 145 -22.70 3.30 3.53
N VAL A 146 -22.82 4.38 4.31
CA VAL A 146 -21.69 5.21 4.76
C VAL A 146 -20.50 4.28 5.04
N PRO A 147 -19.28 4.55 4.55
CA PRO A 147 -18.16 3.65 4.79
C PRO A 147 -17.95 3.49 6.30
N SER A 148 -18.43 2.39 6.87
CA SER A 148 -17.97 1.89 8.16
C SER A 148 -16.45 1.78 8.05
N ALA A 149 -15.72 2.36 9.02
CA ALA A 149 -14.28 2.57 9.03
C ALA A 149 -13.44 1.65 8.12
N VAL A 150 -12.51 2.23 7.37
CA VAL A 150 -11.61 1.46 6.50
C VAL A 150 -10.52 0.84 7.35
N ASN A 151 -10.51 -0.50 7.42
CA ASN A 151 -9.55 -1.24 8.23
C ASN A 151 -8.32 -1.59 7.38
N LEU A 152 -7.15 -1.06 7.77
CA LEU A 152 -5.87 -1.67 7.46
C LEU A 152 -5.59 -2.78 8.48
N THR A 153 -4.53 -3.57 8.28
CA THR A 153 -4.20 -4.69 9.18
C THR A 153 -3.82 -4.21 10.57
N SER A 154 -3.07 -3.11 10.66
CA SER A 154 -2.60 -2.53 11.92
C SER A 154 -3.37 -1.28 12.39
N ILE A 155 -4.09 -0.60 11.49
CA ILE A 155 -4.74 0.69 11.80
C ILE A 155 -6.17 0.77 11.26
N VAL A 156 -7.04 1.48 11.99
CA VAL A 156 -8.43 1.75 11.58
C VAL A 156 -8.55 3.19 11.14
N CYS A 157 -9.01 3.40 9.91
CA CYS A 157 -9.22 4.74 9.33
C CYS A 157 -10.71 5.09 9.40
N CYS A 158 -11.10 5.85 10.43
CA CYS A 158 -12.48 6.28 10.64
C CYS A 158 -12.79 7.57 9.85
N PRO A 159 -13.80 7.60 8.96
CA PRO A 159 -14.19 8.82 8.25
C PRO A 159 -14.52 10.00 9.16
N GLU A 160 -15.11 9.74 10.33
CA GLU A 160 -15.48 10.76 11.32
C GLU A 160 -14.23 11.47 11.86
N VAL A 161 -13.17 10.70 12.14
CA VAL A 161 -11.88 11.24 12.56
C VAL A 161 -11.30 12.10 11.44
N ALA A 162 -11.25 11.59 10.21
CA ALA A 162 -10.76 12.36 9.06
C ALA A 162 -11.50 13.70 8.93
N LYS A 163 -12.83 13.67 9.00
CA LYS A 163 -13.70 14.86 8.90
C LYS A 163 -13.47 15.86 10.05
N SER A 164 -13.25 15.41 11.28
CA SER A 164 -12.93 16.30 12.41
C SER A 164 -11.66 17.13 12.19
N TYR A 165 -10.72 16.64 11.36
CA TYR A 165 -9.52 17.38 10.95
C TYR A 165 -9.70 18.16 9.63
N GLY A 166 -10.86 18.07 8.98
CA GLY A 166 -11.14 18.68 7.68
C GLY A 166 -10.63 17.86 6.49
N HIS A 167 -10.45 16.55 6.68
CA HIS A 167 -10.09 15.61 5.62
C HIS A 167 -11.30 14.83 5.13
N GLU A 168 -11.19 14.29 3.91
CA GLU A 168 -12.12 13.32 3.37
C GLU A 168 -11.40 12.00 3.14
N LEU A 169 -12.04 10.89 3.53
CA LEU A 169 -11.47 9.55 3.39
C LEU A 169 -12.03 8.88 2.12
N LEU A 170 -11.13 8.39 1.27
CA LEU A 170 -11.46 7.66 0.05
C LEU A 170 -10.85 6.27 0.05
N SER A 171 -11.65 5.27 -0.30
CA SER A 171 -11.14 3.91 -0.53
C SER A 171 -10.71 3.76 -1.99
N LEU A 172 -9.46 3.33 -2.19
CA LEU A 172 -8.93 2.99 -3.50
C LEU A 172 -9.57 1.68 -4.00
N PRO A 173 -10.25 1.67 -5.16
CA PRO A 173 -10.97 0.49 -5.63
C PRO A 173 -10.01 -0.61 -6.11
N ALA A 174 -10.29 -1.87 -5.74
CA ALA A 174 -9.60 -3.01 -6.33
C ALA A 174 -10.14 -3.31 -7.74
N PRO A 175 -9.28 -3.70 -8.71
CA PRO A 175 -7.85 -4.00 -8.63
C PRO A 175 -6.92 -2.82 -8.98
N TYR A 176 -7.38 -1.57 -8.86
CA TYR A 176 -6.70 -0.38 -9.36
C TYR A 176 -5.60 0.14 -8.42
N SER A 177 -4.81 -0.75 -7.80
CA SER A 177 -3.81 -0.35 -6.80
C SER A 177 -2.69 0.53 -7.38
N TYR A 178 -2.43 0.40 -8.69
CA TYR A 178 -1.50 1.25 -9.45
C TYR A 178 -1.94 2.72 -9.57
N LEU A 179 -3.16 3.08 -9.13
CA LEU A 179 -3.59 4.46 -8.92
C LEU A 179 -3.11 5.03 -7.57
N SER A 180 -2.23 4.32 -6.87
CA SER A 180 -1.47 4.83 -5.73
C SER A 180 0.02 4.91 -6.08
N PRO A 181 0.71 6.03 -5.79
CA PRO A 181 2.15 6.14 -5.98
C PRO A 181 2.92 5.25 -4.99
N LEU A 182 2.28 4.83 -3.90
CA LEU A 182 2.90 3.99 -2.87
C LEU A 182 3.35 2.66 -3.45
N ASP A 183 2.57 1.99 -4.29
CA ASP A 183 2.94 0.69 -4.88
C ASP A 183 4.29 0.78 -5.64
N SER A 184 4.55 1.89 -6.34
CA SER A 184 5.82 2.11 -7.04
C SER A 184 6.98 2.43 -6.07
N ALA A 185 6.71 3.21 -5.02
CA ALA A 185 7.68 3.51 -3.98
C ALA A 185 8.10 2.25 -3.20
N TRP A 186 7.14 1.39 -2.83
CA TRP A 186 7.40 0.15 -2.10
C TRP A 186 8.06 -0.91 -2.96
N SER A 187 7.74 -1.00 -4.24
CA SER A 187 8.48 -1.87 -5.17
C SER A 187 9.96 -1.48 -5.20
N SER A 188 10.25 -0.18 -5.28
CA SER A 188 11.61 0.35 -5.25
C SER A 188 12.30 0.08 -3.89
N LEU A 189 11.56 0.17 -2.79
CA LEU A 189 12.09 -0.15 -1.45
C LEU A 189 12.41 -1.63 -1.28
N LYS A 190 11.53 -2.53 -1.72
CA LYS A 190 11.76 -3.98 -1.64
C LYS A 190 13.01 -4.37 -2.42
N TRP A 191 13.20 -3.78 -3.59
CA TRP A 191 14.44 -3.92 -4.35
C TRP A 191 15.66 -3.38 -3.60
N PHE A 192 15.54 -2.24 -2.92
CA PHE A 192 16.61 -1.72 -2.08
C PHE A 192 16.97 -2.69 -0.95
N ILE A 193 15.98 -3.24 -0.24
CA ILE A 193 16.17 -4.23 0.82
C ILE A 193 16.93 -5.44 0.30
N ILE A 194 16.45 -6.05 -0.79
CA ILE A 194 17.06 -7.22 -1.41
C ILE A 194 18.54 -6.95 -1.75
N ASN A 195 18.84 -5.80 -2.34
CA ASN A 195 20.18 -5.49 -2.83
C ASN A 195 21.15 -4.99 -1.76
N ASN A 196 20.65 -4.46 -0.65
CA ASN A 196 21.49 -3.80 0.37
C ASN A 196 21.54 -4.56 1.69
N ARG A 197 20.73 -5.63 1.88
CA ARG A 197 20.66 -6.38 3.14
C ARG A 197 22.02 -6.71 3.77
N LYS A 198 23.01 -7.13 2.96
CA LYS A 198 24.36 -7.48 3.42
C LYS A 198 25.09 -6.33 4.10
N GLY A 199 24.88 -5.08 3.65
CA GLY A 199 25.48 -3.89 4.24
C GLY A 199 24.86 -3.49 5.58
N PHE A 200 23.75 -4.13 5.98
CA PHE A 200 23.07 -3.93 7.26
C PHE A 200 23.17 -5.16 8.16
N CYS A 201 23.98 -6.14 7.76
CA CYS A 201 24.25 -7.34 8.54
C CYS A 201 25.36 -7.06 9.57
N LEU A 202 25.08 -7.36 10.83
CA LEU A 202 26.06 -7.46 11.89
C LEU A 202 26.34 -8.95 12.13
N GLN A 203 27.61 -9.34 12.06
CA GLN A 203 28.03 -10.67 12.48
C GLN A 203 28.60 -10.56 13.89
N SER A 204 28.19 -11.47 14.75
CA SER A 204 28.87 -11.71 16.01
C SER A 204 29.32 -13.16 16.03
N MET A 205 30.53 -13.37 16.48
CA MET A 205 31.10 -14.69 16.66
C MET A 205 31.30 -14.90 18.15
N ASP A 206 30.49 -15.76 18.73
CA ASP A 206 30.81 -16.38 20.01
C ASP A 206 31.56 -17.69 19.74
N THR A 207 32.34 -18.13 20.72
CA THR A 207 33.14 -19.37 20.68
C THR A 207 32.30 -20.63 20.42
N LEU A 208 30.98 -20.58 20.67
CA LEU A 208 30.05 -21.70 20.51
C LEU A 208 29.01 -21.52 19.39
N CYS A 209 28.74 -20.28 18.96
CA CYS A 209 27.76 -19.99 17.91
C CYS A 209 28.11 -18.71 17.15
N SER A 210 27.93 -18.72 15.83
CA SER A 210 27.88 -17.52 15.01
C SER A 210 26.42 -17.11 14.82
N TYR A 211 26.13 -15.82 15.04
CA TYR A 211 24.81 -15.27 14.74
C TYR A 211 24.94 -14.02 13.86
N GLN A 212 23.97 -13.86 12.98
CA GLN A 212 23.87 -12.74 12.05
C GLN A 212 22.58 -11.97 12.35
N TYR A 213 22.71 -10.66 12.59
CA TYR A 213 21.58 -9.76 12.78
C TYR A 213 21.46 -8.81 11.59
N ILE A 214 20.24 -8.50 11.16
CA ILE A 214 19.99 -7.47 10.16
C ILE A 214 19.31 -6.28 10.84
N LEU A 215 19.91 -5.10 10.72
CA LEU A 215 19.33 -3.85 11.23
C LEU A 215 18.16 -3.39 10.34
N LEU A 216 17.02 -4.07 10.43
CA LEU A 216 15.87 -3.88 9.56
C LEU A 216 15.34 -2.44 9.58
N SER A 217 15.22 -1.81 10.75
CA SER A 217 14.74 -0.43 10.87
C SER A 217 15.65 0.56 10.13
N GLY A 218 16.97 0.36 10.21
CA GLY A 218 17.97 1.14 9.47
C GLY A 218 17.90 0.90 7.96
N LEU A 219 17.74 -0.36 7.55
CA LEU A 219 17.60 -0.75 6.15
C LEU A 219 16.35 -0.12 5.51
N VAL A 220 15.23 -0.16 6.22
CA VAL A 220 13.97 0.48 5.82
C VAL A 220 14.13 2.01 5.78
N SER A 221 14.69 2.62 6.82
CA SER A 221 14.91 4.08 6.88
C SER A 221 15.71 4.56 5.68
N LYS A 222 16.85 3.91 5.40
CA LYS A 222 17.71 4.24 4.26
C LYS A 222 17.04 4.00 2.93
N GLY A 223 16.24 2.95 2.82
CA GLY A 223 15.50 2.71 1.59
C GLY A 223 14.39 3.73 1.34
N ILE A 224 13.71 4.23 2.39
CA ILE A 224 12.71 5.31 2.29
C ILE A 224 13.37 6.61 1.82
N GLU A 225 14.55 6.96 2.38
CA GLU A 225 15.36 8.11 1.93
C GLU A 225 15.74 8.03 0.44
N ARG A 226 15.91 6.81 -0.11
CA ARG A 226 16.21 6.62 -1.55
C ARG A 226 15.05 6.98 -2.46
N ILE A 227 13.83 7.09 -1.96
CA ILE A 227 12.67 7.62 -2.68
C ILE A 227 12.67 9.14 -2.52
N ASN A 228 13.58 9.76 -3.25
CA ASN A 228 13.75 11.21 -3.26
C ASN A 228 12.59 11.90 -4.03
N PRO A 229 12.48 13.25 -3.97
CA PRO A 229 11.42 13.98 -4.63
C PRO A 229 11.32 13.74 -6.14
N SER A 230 12.42 13.45 -6.84
CA SER A 230 12.41 13.19 -8.29
C SER A 230 11.79 11.82 -8.61
N LYS A 231 12.17 10.76 -7.88
CA LYS A 231 11.54 9.43 -8.01
C LYS A 231 10.08 9.46 -7.61
N TRP A 232 9.75 10.19 -6.54
CA TRP A 232 8.37 10.37 -6.12
C TRP A 232 7.53 11.03 -7.22
N ARG A 233 8.04 12.10 -7.83
CA ARG A 233 7.40 12.79 -8.95
C ARG A 233 7.15 11.86 -10.14
N LEU A 234 8.08 10.94 -10.44
CA LEU A 234 7.87 9.94 -11.49
C LEU A 234 6.71 8.99 -11.15
N ALA A 235 6.63 8.52 -9.90
CA ALA A 235 5.54 7.66 -9.44
C ALA A 235 4.18 8.39 -9.53
N THR A 236 4.10 9.63 -9.04
CA THR A 236 2.86 10.43 -9.09
C THR A 236 2.46 10.78 -10.53
N ASN A 237 3.43 11.07 -11.42
CA ASN A 237 3.14 11.33 -12.83
C ASN A 237 2.58 10.09 -13.54
N LYS A 238 3.08 8.89 -13.20
CA LYS A 238 2.53 7.63 -13.72
C LYS A 238 1.08 7.44 -13.27
N VAL A 239 0.77 7.71 -12.00
CA VAL A 239 -0.60 7.68 -11.48
C VAL A 239 -1.48 8.67 -12.24
N ARG A 240 -1.06 9.94 -12.36
CA ARG A 240 -1.82 10.98 -13.07
C ARG A 240 -2.12 10.60 -14.53
N ARG A 241 -1.19 9.95 -15.23
CA ARG A 241 -1.44 9.43 -16.59
C ARG A 241 -2.56 8.39 -16.61
N TRP A 242 -2.58 7.47 -15.65
CA TRP A 242 -3.65 6.49 -15.53
C TRP A 242 -4.99 7.13 -15.15
N GLU A 243 -5.00 8.05 -14.19
CA GLU A 243 -6.21 8.81 -13.83
C GLU A 243 -6.81 9.48 -15.07
N ASN A 244 -5.99 10.20 -15.84
CA ASN A 244 -6.42 10.90 -17.05
C ASN A 244 -6.88 9.92 -18.15
N TYR A 245 -6.21 8.78 -18.29
CA TYR A 245 -6.64 7.73 -19.21
C TYR A 245 -8.06 7.23 -18.90
N TYR A 246 -8.32 6.89 -17.64
CA TYR A 246 -9.64 6.40 -17.24
C TYR A 246 -10.71 7.48 -17.35
N LEU A 247 -10.40 8.69 -16.89
CA LEU A 247 -11.32 9.82 -16.99
C LEU A 247 -11.61 10.17 -18.45
N GLY A 248 -10.65 10.18 -19.36
CA GLY A 248 -10.87 10.56 -20.76
C GLY A 248 -11.46 9.45 -21.63
N LYS A 249 -11.13 8.18 -21.37
CA LYS A 249 -11.62 7.05 -22.18
C LYS A 249 -13.05 6.64 -21.83
N PHE A 250 -13.48 6.91 -20.61
CA PHE A 250 -14.77 6.46 -20.08
C PHE A 250 -15.58 7.58 -19.42
N SER A 251 -15.24 8.86 -19.68
CA SER A 251 -16.09 10.01 -19.34
C SER A 251 -17.41 9.95 -20.07
#